data_AF-A0A9E3A0F0-F1
#
_entry.id   AF-A0A9E3A0F0-F1
#
_cell.length_a   1.000
_cell.length_b   1.000
_cell.length_c   1.000
_cell.angle_alpha   90.00
_cell.angle_beta   90.00
_cell.angle_gamma   90.00
#
_symmetry.space_group_name_H-M   'P 1'
#
loop_
_entity.id
_entity.type
_entity.pdbx_description
1 polymer ?
#
loop_
_entity_poly.entity_id
_entity_poly.type
_entity_poly.pdbx_seq_one_letter_code
_entity_poly.pdbx_strand_id
1 'polypeptide(L)' 'TEVYPYNPSGSPEGITGMTTADGRFTVFMPHPERCFRSVQYSWRPPGLGEDSPWMQMFYNARRWVG' A
#
# COMPACT_ATOMS: atom_id res chain seq x y z
N THR A 1 -14.01 7.81 -1.92
CA THR A 1 -15.41 7.48 -1.57
C THR A 1 -15.50 7.29 -0.06
N GLU A 2 -16.65 7.58 0.52
CA GLU A 2 -16.94 7.32 1.95
C GLU A 2 -17.94 6.18 2.11
N VAL A 3 -18.36 5.56 1.01
CA VAL A 3 -19.37 4.50 0.99
C VAL A 3 -18.73 3.15 1.34
N TYR A 4 -19.29 2.49 2.35
CA TYR A 4 -18.96 1.11 2.71
C TYR A 4 -19.47 0.12 1.64
N PRO A 5 -18.73 -0.97 1.30
CA PRO A 5 -17.43 -1.39 1.83
C PRO A 5 -16.21 -0.82 1.08
N TYR A 6 -16.41 -0.01 0.03
CA TYR A 6 -15.31 0.56 -0.75
C TYR A 6 -14.38 1.46 0.10
N ASN A 7 -14.94 2.09 1.13
CA ASN A 7 -14.21 2.60 2.28
C ASN A 7 -14.62 1.80 3.52
N PRO A 8 -13.75 0.93 4.07
CA PRO A 8 -14.12 0.04 5.17
C PRO A 8 -14.13 0.73 6.54
N SER A 9 -13.49 1.89 6.70
CA SER A 9 -13.39 2.62 7.98
C SER A 9 -14.31 3.84 8.08
N GLY A 10 -14.85 4.32 6.95
CA GLY A 10 -15.59 5.57 6.88
C GLY A 10 -14.70 6.82 7.02
N SER A 11 -13.39 6.70 6.80
CA SER A 11 -12.48 7.85 6.88
C SER A 11 -12.91 8.93 5.88
N PRO A 12 -13.01 10.21 6.29
CA PRO A 12 -13.35 11.31 5.38
C PRO A 12 -12.44 11.35 4.16
N GLU A 13 -13.01 11.67 3.01
CA GLU A 13 -12.31 11.73 1.72
C GLU A 13 -11.64 10.40 1.29
N GLY A 14 -11.84 9.30 2.03
CA GLY A 14 -11.14 8.04 1.82
C GLY A 14 -9.68 8.04 2.30
N ILE A 15 -9.30 8.97 3.18
CA ILE A 15 -7.92 9.06 3.69
C ILE A 15 -7.58 7.78 4.47
N THR A 16 -6.50 7.12 4.06
CA THR A 16 -6.03 5.88 4.68
C THR A 16 -4.51 5.87 4.91
N GLY A 17 -3.82 6.96 4.55
CA GLY A 17 -2.38 7.13 4.75
C GLY A 17 -1.97 8.60 4.79
N MET A 18 -0.92 8.91 5.55
CA MET A 18 -0.35 10.23 5.73
C MET A 18 1.17 10.15 5.81
N THR A 19 1.86 11.26 5.50
CA THR A 19 3.32 11.37 5.58
C THR A 19 3.71 12.71 6.20
N THR A 20 4.93 12.80 6.76
CA THR A 20 5.50 14.07 7.24
C THR A 20 5.82 15.00 6.08
N ALA A 21 5.93 16.31 6.34
CA ALA A 21 6.20 17.31 5.30
C ALA A 21 7.52 17.06 4.52
N ASP A 22 8.48 16.41 5.17
CA ASP A 22 9.76 16.00 4.58
C ASP A 22 9.75 14.58 3.98
N GLY A 23 8.62 13.87 4.05
CA GLY A 23 8.40 12.55 3.46
C GLY A 23 9.14 11.39 4.15
N ARG A 24 9.85 11.62 5.25
CA ARG A 24 10.69 10.58 5.89
C ARG A 24 9.88 9.55 6.69
N PHE A 25 8.69 9.93 7.16
CA PHE A 25 7.82 9.04 7.92
C PHE A 25 6.43 8.98 7.30
N THR A 26 6.02 7.79 6.89
CA THR A 26 4.71 7.53 6.28
C THR A 26 3.98 6.46 7.08
N VAL A 27 2.73 6.72 7.44
CA VAL A 27 1.84 5.80 8.18
C VAL A 27 0.55 5.62 7.41
N PHE A 28 0.01 4.40 7.39
CA PHE A 28 -1.22 4.08 6.68
C PHE A 28 -1.82 2.79 7.21
N MET A 29 -3.13 2.63 7.04
CA MET A 29 -3.88 1.49 7.58
C MET A 29 -3.81 0.21 6.71
N PRO A 30 -3.72 0.27 5.37
CA PRO A 30 -3.52 -0.92 4.56
C PRO A 30 -2.22 -1.67 4.91
N HIS A 31 -2.21 -2.99 4.66
CA HIS A 31 -1.10 -3.90 5.00
C HIS A 31 -0.30 -4.34 3.76
N PRO A 32 0.61 -3.52 3.21
CA PRO A 32 1.41 -3.87 2.03
C PRO A 32 2.37 -5.03 2.31
N GLU A 33 2.80 -5.20 3.55
CA GLU A 33 3.67 -6.28 3.99
C GLU A 33 2.96 -7.65 3.99
N ARG A 34 1.63 -7.67 3.99
CA ARG A 34 0.85 -8.92 3.81
C ARG A 34 0.61 -9.26 2.35
N CYS A 35 0.86 -8.29 1.47
CA CYS A 35 0.54 -8.37 0.05
C CYS A 35 1.73 -7.85 -0.77
N PHE A 36 2.97 -8.18 -0.42
CA PHE A 36 4.12 -7.73 -1.22
C PHE A 36 4.39 -8.68 -2.38
N ARG A 37 4.09 -9.97 -2.23
CA ARG A 37 4.14 -10.98 -3.30
C ARG A 37 2.78 -11.12 -3.96
N SER A 38 2.78 -11.28 -5.28
CA SER A 38 1.54 -11.44 -6.05
C SER A 38 0.72 -12.67 -5.64
N VAL A 39 1.37 -13.74 -5.18
CA VAL A 39 0.68 -14.95 -4.69
C VAL A 39 -0.15 -14.70 -3.41
N GLN A 40 0.10 -13.61 -2.69
CA GLN A 40 -0.63 -13.25 -1.47
C GLN A 40 -1.91 -12.43 -1.75
N TYR A 41 -2.14 -12.03 -3.01
CA TYR A 41 -3.36 -11.30 -3.37
C TYR A 41 -4.55 -12.26 -3.41
N SER A 42 -5.68 -11.85 -2.82
CA SER A 42 -6.95 -12.58 -2.97
C SER A 42 -7.44 -12.59 -4.43
N TRP A 43 -7.13 -11.53 -5.17
CA TRP A 43 -7.31 -11.42 -6.61
C TRP A 43 -6.14 -10.67 -7.22
N ARG A 44 -5.59 -11.16 -8.35
CA ARG A 44 -4.56 -10.48 -9.13
C ARG A 44 -4.87 -10.55 -10.63
N PRO A 45 -4.46 -9.54 -11.42
CA PRO A 45 -4.54 -9.64 -12.86
C PRO A 45 -3.62 -10.77 -13.38
N PRO A 46 -4.00 -11.45 -14.49
CA PRO A 46 -3.13 -12.41 -15.14
C PRO A 46 -1.85 -11.72 -15.64
N GLY A 47 -0.74 -12.45 -15.63
CA GLY A 47 0.56 -11.92 -16.05
C GLY A 47 1.29 -11.08 -15.00
N LEU A 48 0.71 -10.84 -13.82
CA LEU A 48 1.44 -10.23 -12.70
C LEU A 48 2.54 -11.20 -12.22
N GLY A 49 3.79 -10.72 -12.24
CA GLY A 49 4.98 -11.47 -11.85
C GLY A 49 5.02 -11.82 -10.35
N GLU A 50 6.21 -12.13 -9.83
CA GLU A 50 6.39 -12.50 -8.43
C GLU A 50 6.09 -11.34 -7.47
N ASP A 51 6.65 -10.17 -7.76
CA ASP A 51 6.45 -8.96 -6.97
C ASP A 51 5.12 -8.29 -7.32
N SER A 52 4.37 -7.92 -6.29
CA SER A 52 3.22 -7.06 -6.44
C SER A 52 3.65 -5.58 -6.45
N PRO A 53 2.79 -4.64 -6.87
CA PRO A 53 3.07 -3.21 -6.79
C PRO A 53 3.48 -2.70 -5.40
N TRP A 54 3.00 -3.34 -4.32
CA TRP A 54 3.36 -2.96 -2.95
C TRP A 54 4.84 -3.17 -2.63
N MET A 55 5.53 -4.08 -3.35
CA MET A 55 6.95 -4.33 -3.16
C MET A 55 7.80 -3.08 -3.42
N GLN A 56 7.34 -2.19 -4.31
CA GLN A 56 8.02 -0.94 -4.64
C GLN A 56 8.21 -0.03 -3.42
N MET A 57 7.32 -0.09 -2.43
CA MET A 57 7.47 0.71 -1.20
C MET A 57 8.76 0.34 -0.45
N PHE A 58 9.06 -0.95 -0.35
CA PHE A 58 10.25 -1.45 0.34
C PHE A 58 11.52 -1.23 -0.50
N TYR A 59 11.43 -1.36 -1.83
CA TYR A 59 12.54 -0.99 -2.73
C TYR A 59 12.90 0.50 -2.63
N ASN A 60 11.90 1.38 -2.54
CA ASN A 60 12.13 2.82 -2.35
C ASN A 60 12.85 3.09 -1.01
N ALA A 61 12.42 2.45 0.08
CA ALA A 61 13.08 2.59 1.37
C ALA A 61 14.54 2.09 1.34
N ARG A 62 14.79 0.92 0.74
CA ARG A 62 16.15 0.39 0.58
C ARG A 62 17.01 1.29 -0.30
N ARG A 63 16.47 1.83 -1.40
CA ARG A 63 17.20 2.77 -2.26
C ARG A 63 17.55 4.07 -1.54
N TRP A 64 16.67 4.56 -0.66
CA TRP A 64 16.88 5.80 0.08
C TRP A 64 18.06 5.71 1.07
N VAL A 65 18.29 4.56 1.70
CA VAL A 65 19.39 4.39 2.67
C VAL A 65 20.79 4.18 2.03
N GLY A 66 20.88 3.98 0.71
CA GLY A 66 22.12 3.54 0.03
C GLY A 66 22.35 2.04 0.16
#